data_AF-A0AAV9J2M4-F1
#
_entry.id   AF-A0AAV9J2M4-F1
#
_cell.length_a   1.000
_cell.length_b   1.000
_cell.length_c   1.000
_cell.angle_alpha   90.00
_cell.angle_beta   90.00
_cell.angle_gamma   90.00
#
_symmetry.space_group_name_H-M   'P 1'
#
loop_
_entity.id
_entity.type
_entity.pdbx_description
1 polymer ?
#
loop_
_entity_poly.entity_id
_entity_poly.type
_entity_poly.pdbx_seq_one_letter_code
_entity_poly.pdbx_strand_id
1 'polypeptide(L)'
;MASRDRTATFVRYRAEARSTHQLDGHRWGGGGGRPMDTELRAFNQADGTLHAVTSHGGGGAQLPPRWVDVHEEIREHLGSIDQLRERLTVLRQRLLLPTFAEKVHEEEEIDRLTGEVTRLLQRCEVKVRQLGEFVHEPGIPGAERTIRANVQKKYAMEVQQVSAAFRREQRRYLDRLKAMESESATALVEVDSATGNGTAAAVAPPWQQPPSPRHEQVTAAYDPGFSHRQLSVLRSAEAHADERYQQVTRISRSIQDLASVVRDLATLVVEQGTVLDRIDYNIQEADVYTERAVEHLRQARRSQKRGLLHYCTLCLAVACVLMFLLLLLKLL
;
A
#
# COMPACT_ATOMS: atom_id res chain seq x y z
N MET A 1 -37.27 -13.60 19.16
CA MET A 1 -36.72 -12.91 17.99
C MET A 1 -35.42 -13.60 17.60
N ALA A 2 -35.41 -14.31 16.46
CA ALA A 2 -34.24 -15.05 16.00
C ALA A 2 -33.42 -14.18 15.03
N SER A 3 -32.22 -13.76 15.43
CA SER A 3 -31.26 -13.15 14.52
C SER A 3 -30.61 -14.26 13.68
N ARG A 4 -30.95 -14.35 12.39
CA ARG A 4 -30.20 -15.22 11.46
C ARG A 4 -28.85 -14.56 11.17
N ASP A 5 -27.79 -15.19 11.67
CA ASP A 5 -26.42 -14.83 11.34
C ASP A 5 -26.16 -15.11 9.85
N ARG A 6 -25.83 -14.05 9.09
CA ARG A 6 -25.61 -14.09 7.63
C ARG A 6 -24.14 -14.22 7.27
N THR A 7 -23.25 -14.22 8.26
CA THR A 7 -21.79 -14.27 8.08
C THR A 7 -21.36 -15.57 7.39
N ALA A 8 -21.98 -16.69 7.76
CA ALA A 8 -21.71 -17.99 7.13
C ALA A 8 -22.10 -18.03 5.64
N THR A 9 -23.17 -17.31 5.26
CA THR A 9 -23.61 -17.23 3.87
C THR A 9 -22.65 -16.37 3.04
N PHE A 10 -22.15 -15.28 3.63
CA PHE A 10 -21.15 -14.39 3.03
C PHE A 10 -19.81 -15.10 2.76
N VAL A 11 -19.30 -15.86 3.73
CA VAL A 11 -18.04 -16.61 3.58
C VAL A 11 -18.14 -17.65 2.46
N ARG A 12 -19.30 -18.30 2.32
CA ARG A 12 -19.54 -19.32 1.29
C ARG A 12 -19.50 -18.73 -0.12
N TYR A 13 -20.24 -17.64 -0.37
CA TYR A 13 -20.24 -17.00 -1.70
C TYR A 13 -18.88 -16.40 -2.06
N ARG A 14 -18.11 -15.90 -1.08
CA ARG A 14 -16.74 -15.40 -1.29
C ARG A 14 -15.77 -16.52 -1.70
N ALA A 15 -15.89 -17.71 -1.12
CA ALA A 15 -15.05 -18.86 -1.49
C ALA A 15 -15.36 -19.36 -2.90
N GLU A 16 -16.65 -19.37 -3.27
CA GLU A 16 -17.13 -19.81 -4.59
C GLU A 16 -16.64 -18.89 -5.72
N ALA A 17 -16.70 -17.56 -5.53
CA ALA A 17 -16.21 -16.58 -6.51
C ALA A 17 -14.67 -16.62 -6.70
N ARG A 18 -13.91 -17.04 -5.69
CA ARG A 18 -12.45 -17.22 -5.82
C ARG A 18 -12.09 -18.47 -6.64
N SER A 19 -12.93 -19.50 -6.60
CA SER A 19 -12.69 -20.74 -7.36
C SER A 19 -12.97 -20.59 -8.85
N THR A 20 -13.96 -19.77 -9.23
CA THR A 20 -14.30 -19.52 -10.64
C THR A 20 -13.26 -18.65 -11.35
N HIS A 21 -12.60 -17.75 -10.64
CA HIS A 21 -11.57 -16.88 -11.22
C HIS A 21 -10.22 -17.59 -11.47
N GLN A 22 -10.07 -18.84 -11.03
CA GLN A 22 -8.85 -19.64 -11.20
C GLN A 22 -8.84 -20.46 -12.51
N LEU A 23 -9.96 -20.47 -13.26
CA LEU A 23 -10.09 -21.23 -14.51
C LEU A 23 -9.88 -20.40 -15.79
N ASP A 24 -9.77 -19.07 -15.69
CA ASP A 24 -9.64 -18.17 -16.85
C ASP A 24 -8.21 -17.61 -17.02
N GLY A 25 -7.23 -18.41 -16.62
CA GLY A 25 -5.84 -18.19 -16.97
C GLY A 25 -5.40 -19.21 -18.00
N HIS A 26 -5.47 -18.89 -19.30
CA HIS A 26 -4.40 -19.14 -20.27
C HIS A 26 -4.71 -18.65 -21.70
N ARG A 27 -3.68 -18.00 -22.26
CA ARG A 27 -3.36 -17.81 -23.70
C ARG A 27 -3.88 -16.54 -24.39
N TRP A 28 -3.12 -15.45 -24.22
CA TRP A 28 -3.01 -14.41 -25.26
C TRP A 28 -1.82 -14.72 -26.16
N GLY A 29 -2.10 -15.01 -27.43
CA GLY A 29 -1.08 -15.17 -28.46
C GLY A 29 -1.69 -15.07 -29.85
N GLY A 30 -1.42 -13.95 -30.54
CA GLY A 30 -1.28 -13.88 -31.99
C GLY A 30 -2.55 -13.79 -32.86
N GLY A 31 -2.80 -12.59 -33.39
CA GLY A 31 -3.04 -12.34 -34.82
C GLY A 31 -4.25 -12.93 -35.54
N GLY A 32 -5.16 -12.05 -35.98
CA GLY A 32 -5.80 -12.13 -37.30
C GLY A 32 -7.24 -12.68 -37.37
N GLY A 33 -8.18 -11.80 -37.75
CA GLY A 33 -9.21 -12.16 -38.74
C GLY A 33 -10.65 -12.51 -38.28
N ARG A 34 -11.53 -11.51 -38.49
CA ARG A 34 -12.95 -11.57 -38.92
C ARG A 34 -14.07 -11.61 -37.85
N PRO A 35 -15.22 -10.92 -38.13
CA PRO A 35 -16.31 -10.69 -37.18
C PRO A 35 -17.40 -11.76 -37.28
N MET A 36 -18.16 -11.94 -36.21
CA MET A 36 -19.35 -12.80 -36.18
C MET A 36 -20.48 -12.02 -35.50
N ASP A 37 -21.25 -11.30 -36.32
CA ASP A 37 -22.47 -10.61 -35.94
C ASP A 37 -23.64 -11.49 -36.34
N THR A 38 -24.16 -12.34 -35.46
CA THR A 38 -25.54 -12.84 -35.53
C THR A 38 -25.89 -13.49 -34.19
N GLU A 39 -27.13 -13.30 -33.72
CA GLU A 39 -27.74 -13.94 -32.52
C GLU A 39 -27.78 -13.18 -31.18
N LEU A 40 -28.03 -11.87 -31.19
CA LEU A 40 -28.60 -11.20 -29.99
C LEU A 40 -29.62 -10.10 -30.33
N ARG A 41 -30.39 -10.33 -31.40
CA ARG A 41 -31.41 -9.39 -31.89
C ARG A 41 -32.74 -10.08 -32.19
N ALA A 42 -33.27 -10.80 -31.21
CA ALA A 42 -34.62 -11.38 -31.31
C ALA A 42 -35.27 -11.57 -29.94
N PHE A 43 -35.32 -10.53 -29.08
CA PHE A 43 -36.20 -10.59 -27.89
C PHE A 43 -36.61 -9.23 -27.33
N ASN A 44 -36.78 -8.21 -28.20
CA ASN A 44 -37.29 -6.93 -27.70
C ASN A 44 -38.16 -6.20 -28.73
N GLN A 45 -39.32 -6.78 -29.03
CA GLN A 45 -40.42 -6.02 -29.61
C GLN A 45 -41.77 -6.69 -29.31
N ALA A 46 -42.32 -6.41 -28.13
CA ALA A 46 -43.76 -6.34 -27.90
C ALA A 46 -44.03 -5.69 -26.54
N ASP A 47 -44.36 -4.41 -26.59
CA ASP A 47 -45.45 -3.75 -25.87
C ASP A 47 -45.52 -3.78 -24.33
N GLY A 48 -45.70 -2.61 -23.73
CA GLY A 48 -46.08 -2.46 -22.32
C GLY A 48 -45.34 -1.37 -21.55
N THR A 49 -45.86 -0.16 -21.66
CA THR A 49 -45.72 0.96 -20.72
C THR A 49 -45.45 0.56 -19.25
N LEU A 50 -44.36 1.07 -18.67
CA LEU A 50 -44.30 1.37 -17.23
C LEU A 50 -43.23 2.42 -16.93
N HIS A 51 -43.72 3.57 -16.48
CA HIS A 51 -42.95 4.63 -15.85
C HIS A 51 -42.05 4.05 -14.75
N ALA A 52 -40.76 4.35 -14.80
CA ALA A 52 -39.84 4.12 -13.71
C ALA A 52 -40.15 5.08 -12.55
N VAL A 53 -41.19 4.75 -11.79
CA VAL A 53 -41.33 5.17 -10.39
C VAL A 53 -40.42 4.25 -9.59
N THR A 54 -39.26 4.74 -9.20
CA THR A 54 -38.40 4.06 -8.22
C THR A 54 -38.99 4.28 -6.82
N SER A 55 -40.04 3.51 -6.50
CA SER A 55 -40.47 3.32 -5.12
C SER A 55 -39.60 2.27 -4.43
N HIS A 56 -39.26 2.57 -3.19
CA HIS A 56 -38.55 1.72 -2.23
C HIS A 56 -39.01 0.25 -2.21
N GLY A 57 -38.05 -0.67 -2.13
CA GLY A 57 -38.28 -2.05 -1.65
C GLY A 57 -37.65 -3.14 -2.51
N GLY A 58 -36.40 -3.51 -2.23
CA GLY A 58 -35.76 -4.68 -2.84
C GLY A 58 -34.27 -4.74 -2.56
N GLY A 59 -33.87 -5.42 -1.48
CA GLY A 59 -32.47 -5.61 -1.09
C GLY A 59 -31.73 -6.56 -2.03
N GLY A 60 -31.46 -6.13 -3.25
CA GLY A 60 -30.41 -6.70 -4.08
C GLY A 60 -29.07 -6.40 -3.41
N ALA A 61 -28.28 -7.43 -3.12
CA ALA A 61 -26.95 -7.29 -2.56
C ALA A 61 -26.11 -6.45 -3.55
N GLN A 62 -25.97 -5.16 -3.25
CA GLN A 62 -25.16 -4.26 -4.04
C GLN A 62 -23.72 -4.71 -3.84
N LEU A 63 -23.11 -5.22 -4.92
CA LEU A 63 -21.71 -5.64 -4.93
C LEU A 63 -20.85 -4.51 -4.33
N PRO A 64 -19.87 -4.83 -3.48
CA PRO A 64 -19.00 -3.82 -2.90
C PRO A 64 -18.37 -2.99 -4.04
N PRO A 65 -18.26 -1.66 -3.85
CA PRO A 65 -17.66 -0.78 -4.85
C PRO A 65 -16.26 -1.24 -5.24
N ARG A 66 -15.89 -1.09 -6.50
CA ARG A 66 -14.58 -1.53 -7.05
C ARG A 66 -13.36 -0.97 -6.31
N TRP A 67 -13.48 0.21 -5.69
CA TRP A 67 -12.40 0.79 -4.89
C TRP A 67 -12.13 0.01 -3.60
N VAL A 68 -13.13 -0.72 -3.08
CA VAL A 68 -13.00 -1.58 -1.90
C VAL A 68 -12.07 -2.75 -2.20
N ASP A 69 -12.09 -3.30 -3.40
CA ASP A 69 -11.15 -4.36 -3.81
C ASP A 69 -9.70 -3.84 -3.79
N VAL A 70 -9.46 -2.63 -4.33
CA VAL A 70 -8.14 -1.98 -4.27
C VAL A 70 -7.71 -1.71 -2.83
N HIS A 71 -8.66 -1.33 -1.96
CA HIS A 71 -8.41 -1.14 -0.54
C HIS A 71 -7.99 -2.45 0.16
N GLU A 72 -8.59 -3.58 -0.18
CA GLU A 72 -8.22 -4.90 0.34
C GLU A 72 -6.82 -5.32 -0.14
N GLU A 73 -6.52 -5.11 -1.43
CA GLU A 73 -5.23 -5.45 -2.03
C GLU A 73 -4.07 -4.64 -1.44
N ILE A 74 -4.28 -3.33 -1.21
CA ILE A 74 -3.27 -2.49 -0.53
C ILE A 74 -2.98 -3.04 0.87
N ARG A 75 -4.03 -3.45 1.61
CA ARG A 75 -3.87 -4.00 2.96
C ARG A 75 -3.11 -5.33 2.95
N GLU A 76 -3.40 -6.20 1.99
CA GLU A 76 -2.71 -7.47 1.83
C GLU A 76 -1.21 -7.25 1.51
N HIS A 77 -0.91 -6.32 0.60
CA HIS A 77 0.48 -5.96 0.28
C HIS A 77 1.22 -5.36 1.47
N LEU A 78 0.59 -4.45 2.24
CA LEU A 78 1.18 -3.88 3.45
C LEU A 78 1.47 -4.95 4.51
N GLY A 79 0.52 -5.88 4.75
CA GLY A 79 0.75 -7.01 5.64
C GLY A 79 1.90 -7.93 5.17
N SER A 80 2.03 -8.15 3.86
CA SER A 80 3.14 -8.91 3.29
C SER A 80 4.48 -8.18 3.46
N ILE A 81 4.50 -6.85 3.28
CA ILE A 81 5.70 -6.02 3.49
C ILE A 81 6.19 -6.15 4.93
N ASP A 82 5.30 -6.10 5.92
CA ASP A 82 5.70 -6.19 7.33
C ASP A 82 6.29 -7.55 7.67
N GLN A 83 5.70 -8.64 7.18
CA GLN A 83 6.25 -9.99 7.35
C GLN A 83 7.64 -10.13 6.72
N LEU A 84 7.83 -9.61 5.50
CA LEU A 84 9.11 -9.63 4.80
C LEU A 84 10.17 -8.80 5.52
N ARG A 85 9.82 -7.62 6.04
CA ARG A 85 10.72 -6.73 6.79
C ARG A 85 11.19 -7.35 8.10
N GLU A 86 10.30 -8.04 8.82
CA GLU A 86 10.65 -8.75 10.05
C GLU A 86 11.65 -9.88 9.76
N ARG A 87 11.37 -10.72 8.76
CA ARG A 87 12.30 -11.76 8.30
C ARG A 87 13.66 -11.19 7.89
N LEU A 88 13.65 -10.09 7.14
CA LEU A 88 14.87 -9.40 6.70
C LEU A 88 15.70 -8.89 7.87
N THR A 89 15.05 -8.39 8.93
CA THR A 89 15.74 -7.92 10.14
C THR A 89 16.44 -9.07 10.86
N VAL A 90 15.79 -10.22 10.98
CA VAL A 90 16.38 -11.42 11.59
C VAL A 90 17.60 -11.91 10.78
N LEU A 91 17.48 -12.00 9.45
CA LEU A 91 18.58 -12.44 8.59
C LEU A 91 19.78 -11.47 8.68
N ARG A 92 19.52 -10.16 8.66
CA ARG A 92 20.59 -9.15 8.80
C ARG A 92 21.29 -9.23 10.13
N GLN A 93 20.57 -9.41 11.22
CA GLN A 93 21.17 -9.56 12.55
C GLN A 93 22.07 -10.80 12.62
N ARG A 94 21.66 -11.91 12.00
CA ARG A 94 22.46 -13.14 11.91
C ARG A 94 23.76 -12.94 11.11
N LEU A 95 23.68 -12.22 9.99
CA LEU A 95 24.82 -12.03 9.10
C LEU A 95 25.90 -11.08 9.66
N LEU A 96 25.48 -10.15 10.52
CA LEU A 96 26.36 -9.19 11.20
C LEU A 96 27.24 -9.85 12.28
N LEU A 97 26.98 -11.11 12.65
CA LEU A 97 27.87 -11.87 13.53
C LEU A 97 29.11 -12.35 12.76
N PRO A 98 30.33 -12.30 13.32
CA PRO A 98 31.53 -12.85 12.69
C PRO A 98 31.48 -14.38 12.73
N THR A 99 30.76 -14.98 11.79
CA THR A 99 30.67 -16.43 11.60
C THR A 99 31.52 -16.84 10.39
N PHE A 100 32.32 -17.89 10.53
CA PHE A 100 33.20 -18.43 9.48
C PHE A 100 32.47 -19.31 8.43
N ALA A 101 31.14 -19.32 8.42
CA ALA A 101 30.35 -20.12 7.48
C ALA A 101 30.09 -19.35 6.17
N GLU A 102 29.75 -20.08 5.11
CA GLU A 102 29.45 -19.57 3.77
C GLU A 102 28.17 -18.68 3.79
N LYS A 103 28.37 -17.38 3.97
CA LYS A 103 27.33 -16.34 4.11
C LYS A 103 26.62 -15.97 2.80
N VAL A 104 27.04 -16.57 1.68
CA VAL A 104 26.59 -16.21 0.33
C VAL A 104 25.08 -16.43 0.17
N HIS A 105 24.54 -17.56 0.62
CA HIS A 105 23.11 -17.84 0.53
C HIS A 105 22.23 -16.89 1.35
N GLU A 106 22.72 -16.45 2.50
CA GLU A 106 21.99 -15.53 3.38
C GLU A 106 22.00 -14.11 2.80
N GLU A 107 23.10 -13.72 2.14
CA GLU A 107 23.23 -12.46 1.40
C GLU A 107 22.32 -12.42 0.17
N GLU A 108 22.28 -13.49 -0.63
CA GLU A 108 21.37 -13.63 -1.76
C GLU A 108 19.90 -13.53 -1.33
N GLU A 109 19.54 -14.17 -0.22
CA GLU A 109 18.19 -14.11 0.34
C GLU A 109 17.84 -12.69 0.83
N ILE A 110 18.79 -11.99 1.48
CA ILE A 110 18.62 -10.58 1.89
C ILE A 110 18.35 -9.69 0.68
N ASP A 111 19.06 -9.89 -0.42
CA ASP A 111 18.90 -9.10 -1.63
C ASP A 111 17.59 -9.41 -2.35
N ARG A 112 17.20 -10.68 -2.41
CA ARG A 112 15.91 -11.12 -2.93
C ARG A 112 14.76 -10.48 -2.16
N LEU A 113 14.78 -10.58 -0.82
CA LEU A 113 13.76 -10.00 0.06
C LEU A 113 13.75 -8.47 -0.01
N THR A 114 14.92 -7.82 -0.11
CA THR A 114 15.02 -6.36 -0.25
C THR A 114 14.39 -5.89 -1.57
N GLY A 115 14.64 -6.61 -2.66
CA GLY A 115 14.00 -6.36 -3.96
C GLY A 115 12.49 -6.58 -3.91
N GLU A 116 12.03 -7.63 -3.22
CA GLU A 116 10.61 -7.94 -3.05
C GLU A 116 9.87 -6.84 -2.28
N VAL A 117 10.41 -6.40 -1.13
CA VAL A 117 9.85 -5.28 -0.34
C VAL A 117 9.81 -4.00 -1.18
N THR A 118 10.87 -3.68 -1.93
CA THR A 118 10.91 -2.49 -2.78
C THR A 118 9.81 -2.53 -3.84
N ARG A 119 9.63 -3.67 -4.52
CA ARG A 119 8.56 -3.87 -5.52
C ARG A 119 7.18 -3.77 -4.91
N LEU A 120 6.94 -4.36 -3.73
CA LEU A 120 5.65 -4.26 -3.06
C LEU A 120 5.34 -2.82 -2.66
N LEU A 121 6.31 -2.07 -2.14
CA LEU A 121 6.13 -0.65 -1.83
C LEU A 121 5.77 0.18 -3.06
N GLN A 122 6.43 -0.06 -4.20
CA GLN A 122 6.06 0.55 -5.48
C GLN A 122 4.66 0.14 -5.96
N ARG A 123 4.24 -1.11 -5.77
CA ARG A 123 2.88 -1.57 -6.11
C ARG A 123 1.82 -0.93 -5.22
N CYS A 124 2.06 -0.84 -3.92
CA CYS A 124 1.19 -0.13 -2.99
C CYS A 124 1.03 1.33 -3.41
N GLU A 125 2.13 1.96 -3.80
CA GLU A 125 2.16 3.35 -4.25
C GLU A 125 1.28 3.58 -5.49
N VAL A 126 1.41 2.73 -6.52
CA VAL A 126 0.55 2.78 -7.71
C VAL A 126 -0.93 2.56 -7.35
N LYS A 127 -1.23 1.61 -6.46
CA LYS A 127 -2.62 1.35 -6.02
C LYS A 127 -3.19 2.51 -5.20
N VAL A 128 -2.39 3.20 -4.41
CA VAL A 128 -2.81 4.41 -3.68
C VAL A 128 -3.13 5.55 -4.64
N ARG A 129 -2.37 5.70 -5.74
CA ARG A 129 -2.74 6.64 -6.81
C ARG A 129 -4.04 6.23 -7.49
N GLN A 130 -4.20 4.94 -7.81
CA GLN A 130 -5.44 4.40 -8.38
C GLN A 130 -6.65 4.67 -7.47
N LEU A 131 -6.46 4.60 -6.15
CA LEU A 131 -7.50 4.97 -5.19
C LEU A 131 -7.93 6.44 -5.32
N GLY A 132 -7.01 7.32 -5.68
CA GLY A 132 -7.28 8.72 -5.99
C GLY A 132 -8.14 8.93 -7.23
N GLU A 133 -8.01 8.10 -8.25
CA GLU A 133 -8.86 8.17 -9.44
C GLU A 133 -10.33 7.93 -9.07
N PHE A 134 -10.59 6.99 -8.15
CA PHE A 134 -11.94 6.73 -7.62
C PHE A 134 -12.49 7.85 -6.74
N VAL A 135 -11.65 8.74 -6.20
CA VAL A 135 -12.11 9.93 -5.45
C VAL A 135 -12.65 11.00 -6.41
N HIS A 136 -12.07 11.11 -7.60
CA HIS A 136 -12.42 12.13 -8.60
C HIS A 136 -13.56 11.71 -9.54
N GLU A 137 -14.04 10.47 -9.45
CA GLU A 137 -15.08 9.95 -10.32
C GLU A 137 -16.38 10.81 -10.23
N PRO A 138 -16.99 11.17 -11.38
CA PRO A 138 -18.15 12.05 -11.42
C PRO A 138 -19.42 11.32 -10.98
N GLY A 139 -20.33 12.03 -10.28
CA GLY A 139 -21.63 11.47 -9.86
C GLY A 139 -21.64 10.73 -8.53
N ILE A 140 -20.52 10.66 -7.82
CA ILE A 140 -20.43 10.05 -6.48
C ILE A 140 -21.07 10.97 -5.43
N PRO A 141 -21.90 10.45 -4.49
CA PRO A 141 -22.37 11.18 -3.33
C PRO A 141 -21.22 11.80 -2.50
N GLY A 142 -21.41 13.00 -1.96
CA GLY A 142 -20.38 13.70 -1.18
C GLY A 142 -19.81 12.88 -0.02
N ALA A 143 -20.67 12.15 0.70
CA ALA A 143 -20.25 11.28 1.81
C ALA A 143 -19.30 10.14 1.35
N GLU A 144 -19.60 9.51 0.22
CA GLU A 144 -18.78 8.44 -0.36
C GLU A 144 -17.44 8.99 -0.88
N ARG A 145 -17.42 10.20 -1.45
CA ARG A 145 -16.19 10.91 -1.83
C ARG A 145 -15.29 11.15 -0.61
N THR A 146 -15.85 11.61 0.50
CA THR A 146 -15.11 11.83 1.75
C THR A 146 -14.52 10.52 2.30
N ILE A 147 -15.27 9.42 2.25
CA ILE A 147 -14.78 8.09 2.66
C ILE A 147 -13.58 7.68 1.80
N ARG A 148 -13.70 7.74 0.48
CA ARG A 148 -12.60 7.36 -0.44
C ARG A 148 -11.36 8.22 -0.22
N ALA A 149 -11.53 9.53 -0.06
CA ALA A 149 -10.42 10.47 0.21
C ALA A 149 -9.71 10.15 1.53
N ASN A 150 -10.47 9.83 2.58
CA ASN A 150 -9.91 9.43 3.88
C ASN A 150 -9.13 8.12 3.79
N VAL A 151 -9.65 7.12 3.05
CA VAL A 151 -8.95 5.85 2.83
C VAL A 151 -7.67 6.05 2.03
N GLN A 152 -7.71 6.85 0.97
CA GLN A 152 -6.53 7.18 0.18
C GLN A 152 -5.44 7.84 1.04
N LYS A 153 -5.83 8.84 1.84
CA LYS A 153 -4.91 9.55 2.74
C LYS A 153 -4.28 8.60 3.77
N LYS A 154 -5.09 7.74 4.39
CA LYS A 154 -4.61 6.73 5.35
C LYS A 154 -3.48 5.91 4.73
N TYR A 155 -3.70 5.35 3.54
CA TYR A 155 -2.71 4.50 2.90
C TYR A 155 -1.50 5.26 2.36
N ALA A 156 -1.68 6.48 1.86
CA ALA A 156 -0.56 7.33 1.46
C ALA A 156 0.40 7.58 2.64
N MET A 157 -0.15 7.91 3.81
CA MET A 157 0.63 8.09 5.04
C MET A 157 1.30 6.79 5.49
N GLU A 158 0.57 5.67 5.49
CA GLU A 158 1.08 4.37 5.92
C GLU A 158 2.25 3.89 5.03
N VAL A 159 2.09 3.94 3.70
CA VAL A 159 3.15 3.57 2.74
C VAL A 159 4.35 4.52 2.88
N GLN A 160 4.13 5.82 3.08
CA GLN A 160 5.21 6.79 3.30
C GLN A 160 5.99 6.47 4.59
N GLN A 161 5.31 6.14 5.68
CA GLN A 161 5.93 5.76 6.96
C GLN A 161 6.73 4.47 6.84
N VAL A 162 6.15 3.42 6.23
CA VAL A 162 6.82 2.13 6.02
C VAL A 162 8.04 2.30 5.12
N SER A 163 7.93 3.03 4.01
CA SER A 163 9.06 3.33 3.12
C SER A 163 10.16 4.13 3.83
N ALA A 164 9.81 5.12 4.66
CA ALA A 164 10.78 5.87 5.45
C ALA A 164 11.46 5.02 6.54
N ALA A 165 10.73 4.11 7.19
CA ALA A 165 11.31 3.15 8.13
C ALA A 165 12.28 2.19 7.43
N PHE A 166 11.84 1.60 6.30
CA PHE A 166 12.65 0.67 5.54
C PHE A 166 13.93 1.31 4.99
N ARG A 167 13.89 2.54 4.44
CA ARG A 167 15.11 3.26 4.03
C ARG A 167 16.08 3.50 5.19
N ARG A 168 15.58 3.83 6.38
CA ARG A 168 16.42 3.98 7.58
C ARG A 168 17.07 2.65 7.98
N GLU A 169 16.34 1.54 7.90
CA GLU A 169 16.86 0.19 8.12
C GLU A 169 17.93 -0.18 7.10
N GLN A 170 17.70 0.08 5.81
CA GLN A 170 18.66 -0.13 4.73
C GLN A 170 19.93 0.70 4.93
N ARG A 171 19.80 1.98 5.33
CA ARG A 171 20.94 2.85 5.60
C ARG A 171 21.77 2.35 6.79
N ARG A 172 21.11 1.96 7.89
CA ARG A 172 21.78 1.36 9.06
C ARG A 172 22.52 0.08 8.70
N TYR A 173 21.95 -0.75 7.84
CA TYR A 173 22.61 -1.97 7.37
C TYR A 173 23.85 -1.65 6.54
N LEU A 174 23.75 -0.70 5.60
CA LEU A 174 24.89 -0.20 4.82
C LEU A 174 26.03 0.36 5.70
N ASP A 175 25.68 1.18 6.68
CA ASP A 175 26.67 1.79 7.58
C ASP A 175 27.41 0.71 8.40
N ARG A 176 26.71 -0.36 8.81
CA ARG A 176 27.32 -1.51 9.50
C ARG A 176 28.22 -2.34 8.58
N LEU A 177 27.81 -2.59 7.34
CA LEU A 177 28.66 -3.31 6.37
C LEU A 177 29.98 -2.58 6.14
N LYS A 178 29.93 -1.25 5.97
CA LYS A 178 31.13 -0.41 5.81
C LYS A 178 32.02 -0.41 7.05
N ALA A 179 31.43 -0.39 8.25
CA ALA A 179 32.18 -0.45 9.50
C ALA A 179 32.95 -1.77 9.63
N MET A 180 32.30 -2.90 9.32
CA MET A 180 32.92 -4.23 9.35
C MET A 180 34.05 -4.38 8.33
N GLU A 181 33.90 -3.79 7.13
CA GLU A 181 34.94 -3.76 6.10
C GLU A 181 36.15 -2.94 6.54
N SER A 182 35.93 -1.76 7.11
CA SER A 182 37.01 -0.91 7.64
C SER A 182 37.78 -1.60 8.76
N GLU A 183 37.08 -2.32 9.65
CA GLU A 183 37.67 -3.08 10.77
C GLU A 183 38.47 -4.29 10.27
N SER A 184 37.94 -5.04 9.31
CA SER A 184 38.67 -6.14 8.67
C SER A 184 39.91 -5.65 7.91
N ALA A 185 39.83 -4.50 7.24
CA ALA A 185 40.95 -3.89 6.55
C ALA A 185 42.05 -3.42 7.52
N THR A 186 41.68 -2.90 8.70
CA THR A 186 42.66 -2.51 9.73
C THR A 186 43.32 -3.73 10.39
N ALA A 187 42.57 -4.80 10.64
CA ALA A 187 43.11 -6.04 11.20
C ALA A 187 44.15 -6.73 10.28
N LEU A 188 43.97 -6.64 8.95
CA LEU A 188 44.94 -7.17 7.98
C LEU A 188 46.26 -6.39 7.98
N VAL A 189 46.23 -5.10 8.31
CA VAL A 189 47.42 -4.24 8.40
C VAL A 189 48.20 -4.46 9.71
N GLU A 190 47.52 -4.78 10.82
CA GLU A 190 48.18 -5.12 12.08
C GLU A 190 48.96 -6.45 12.02
N VAL A 191 48.51 -7.42 11.23
CA VAL A 191 49.25 -8.69 11.02
C VAL A 191 50.59 -8.47 10.32
N ASP A 192 50.70 -7.44 9.48
CA ASP A 192 51.96 -7.06 8.81
C ASP A 192 52.95 -6.41 9.80
N SER A 193 52.44 -5.81 10.87
CA SER A 193 53.25 -5.21 11.96
C SER A 193 53.93 -6.25 12.84
N ALA A 194 53.35 -7.46 12.95
CA ALA A 194 53.92 -8.57 13.71
C ALA A 194 55.04 -9.31 12.95
N THR A 195 55.21 -9.02 11.64
CA THR A 195 56.23 -9.64 10.78
C THR A 195 57.38 -8.68 10.47
N GLY A 196 57.84 -7.92 11.47
CA GLY A 196 59.24 -7.45 11.59
C GLY A 196 59.85 -6.55 10.50
N ASN A 197 59.14 -6.11 9.46
CA ASN A 197 59.65 -5.16 8.48
C ASN A 197 58.80 -3.90 8.48
N GLY A 198 59.19 -2.95 9.33
CA GLY A 198 58.54 -1.65 9.45
C GLY A 198 58.81 -0.75 8.24
N THR A 199 57.74 -0.42 7.52
CA THR A 199 57.53 0.93 6.98
C THR A 199 56.10 1.34 7.28
N ALA A 200 55.93 2.10 8.36
CA ALA A 200 54.66 2.69 8.74
C ALA A 200 54.28 3.79 7.74
N ALA A 201 53.60 3.41 6.65
CA ALA A 201 52.82 4.33 5.84
C ALA A 201 51.37 3.88 5.94
N ALA A 202 50.55 4.64 6.67
CA ALA A 202 49.11 4.47 6.69
C ALA A 202 48.59 4.68 5.26
N VAL A 203 48.36 3.59 4.52
CA VAL A 203 47.74 3.65 3.20
C VAL A 203 46.26 3.92 3.42
N ALA A 204 45.86 5.19 3.30
CA ALA A 204 44.45 5.57 3.27
C ALA A 204 43.74 4.86 2.10
N PRO A 205 42.45 4.50 2.22
CA PRO A 205 41.70 3.85 1.16
C PRO A 205 41.82 4.61 -0.18
N PRO A 206 41.92 3.91 -1.33
CA PRO A 206 42.19 4.51 -2.65
C PRO A 206 41.28 5.67 -3.08
N TRP A 207 40.12 5.81 -2.44
CA TRP A 207 39.08 6.78 -2.77
C TRP A 207 39.18 8.12 -2.03
N GLN A 208 40.18 8.30 -1.15
CA GLN A 208 40.33 9.50 -0.31
C GLN A 208 41.58 10.34 -0.60
N GLN A 209 42.41 9.98 -1.59
CA GLN A 209 43.65 10.71 -1.86
C GLN A 209 43.46 11.76 -2.99
N PRO A 210 43.79 13.05 -2.77
CA PRO A 210 43.83 14.05 -3.83
C PRO A 210 45.03 13.80 -4.77
N PRO A 211 44.94 14.16 -6.06
CA PRO A 211 46.02 13.96 -7.02
C PRO A 211 47.20 14.86 -6.65
N SER A 212 48.26 14.28 -6.09
CA SER A 212 49.49 14.99 -5.77
C SER A 212 50.49 14.88 -6.93
N PRO A 213 51.26 15.94 -7.24
CA PRO A 213 52.13 15.96 -8.41
C PRO A 213 53.37 15.09 -8.19
N ARG A 214 53.62 14.25 -9.20
CA ARG A 214 54.71 13.31 -9.38
C ARG A 214 56.08 13.95 -9.07
N HIS A 215 56.74 13.51 -8.00
CA HIS A 215 58.19 13.61 -7.87
C HIS A 215 58.80 12.22 -8.01
N GLU A 216 59.56 12.08 -9.08
CA GLU A 216 60.25 10.88 -9.53
C GLU A 216 61.64 10.88 -8.87
N GLN A 217 61.79 10.14 -7.77
CA GLN A 217 63.10 9.73 -7.25
C GLN A 217 63.08 8.22 -7.05
N VAL A 218 63.60 7.52 -8.05
CA VAL A 218 63.80 6.08 -8.06
C VAL A 218 65.00 5.76 -7.18
N THR A 219 64.77 5.42 -5.91
CA THR A 219 65.75 4.65 -5.13
C THR A 219 65.54 3.18 -5.44
N ALA A 220 66.55 2.56 -6.08
CA ALA A 220 66.61 1.12 -6.35
C ALA A 220 66.78 0.31 -5.04
N ALA A 221 65.76 0.34 -4.19
CA ALA A 221 65.59 -0.63 -3.14
C ALA A 221 65.01 -1.90 -3.78
N TYR A 222 65.70 -3.01 -3.55
CA TYR A 222 65.26 -4.36 -3.88
C TYR A 222 63.83 -4.56 -3.34
N ASP A 223 62.83 -4.47 -4.21
CA ASP A 223 61.43 -4.76 -3.90
C ASP A 223 61.31 -6.29 -3.88
N PRO A 224 61.21 -6.95 -2.71
CA PRO A 224 60.91 -8.36 -2.69
C PRO A 224 59.44 -8.46 -3.07
N GLY A 225 59.16 -8.54 -4.37
CA GLY A 225 57.81 -8.63 -4.89
C GLY A 225 56.99 -9.62 -4.07
N PHE A 226 55.76 -9.24 -3.74
CA PHE A 226 54.86 -10.00 -2.88
C PHE A 226 55.02 -11.51 -3.07
N SER A 227 55.29 -12.23 -1.98
CA SER A 227 55.34 -13.70 -1.98
C SER A 227 54.06 -14.25 -2.61
N HIS A 228 54.14 -15.36 -3.35
CA HIS A 228 52.98 -15.97 -4.02
C HIS A 228 51.78 -16.13 -3.07
N ARG A 229 52.05 -16.40 -1.79
CA ARG A 229 51.05 -16.44 -0.71
C ARG A 229 50.42 -15.06 -0.43
N GLN A 230 51.21 -14.00 -0.32
CA GLN A 230 50.70 -12.64 -0.14
C GLN A 230 49.87 -12.18 -1.35
N LEU A 231 50.29 -12.52 -2.57
CA LEU A 231 49.56 -12.19 -3.80
C LEU A 231 48.23 -12.95 -3.89
N SER A 232 48.16 -14.20 -3.40
CA SER A 232 46.90 -14.94 -3.29
C SER A 232 45.93 -14.35 -2.26
N VAL A 233 46.45 -13.85 -1.14
CA VAL A 233 45.65 -13.17 -0.10
C VAL A 233 45.12 -11.84 -0.64
N LEU A 234 45.96 -11.05 -1.32
CA LEU A 234 45.54 -9.79 -1.94
C LEU A 234 44.45 -10.01 -3.00
N ARG A 235 44.61 -11.00 -3.89
CA ARG A 235 43.56 -11.34 -4.88
C ARG A 235 42.26 -11.78 -4.22
N SER A 236 42.35 -12.55 -3.13
CA SER A 236 41.15 -12.95 -2.38
C SER A 236 40.49 -11.75 -1.71
N ALA A 237 41.27 -10.83 -1.11
CA ALA A 237 40.76 -9.62 -0.48
C ALA A 237 40.13 -8.67 -1.50
N GLU A 238 40.74 -8.53 -2.69
CA GLU A 238 40.21 -7.73 -3.81
C GLU A 238 38.88 -8.30 -4.33
N ALA A 239 38.78 -9.62 -4.53
CA ALA A 239 37.53 -10.26 -4.95
C ALA A 239 36.40 -10.06 -3.93
N HIS A 240 36.69 -10.19 -2.63
CA HIS A 240 35.69 -9.95 -1.58
C HIS A 240 35.28 -8.46 -1.51
N ALA A 241 36.20 -7.52 -1.77
CA ALA A 241 35.89 -6.10 -1.80
C ALA A 241 34.95 -5.74 -2.97
N ASP A 242 35.16 -6.34 -4.15
CA ASP A 242 34.30 -6.13 -5.32
C ASP A 242 32.87 -6.63 -5.09
N GLU A 243 32.70 -7.82 -4.52
CA GLU A 243 31.38 -8.38 -4.17
C GLU A 243 30.63 -7.45 -3.19
N ARG A 244 31.34 -6.94 -2.17
CA ARG A 244 30.78 -5.99 -1.21
C ARG A 244 30.40 -4.67 -1.85
N TYR A 245 31.20 -4.16 -2.78
CA TYR A 245 30.89 -2.94 -3.51
C TYR A 245 29.59 -3.05 -4.33
N GLN A 246 29.37 -4.22 -4.95
CA GLN A 246 28.13 -4.49 -5.68
C GLN A 246 26.91 -4.53 -4.76
N GLN A 247 27.04 -5.15 -3.58
CA GLN A 247 25.99 -5.19 -2.56
C GLN A 247 25.63 -3.78 -2.08
N VAL A 248 26.63 -2.96 -1.75
CA VAL A 248 26.43 -1.55 -1.34
C VAL A 248 25.71 -0.76 -2.43
N THR A 249 26.11 -0.93 -3.69
CA THR A 249 25.49 -0.28 -4.83
C THR A 249 24.02 -0.67 -4.98
N ARG A 250 23.69 -1.96 -4.81
CA ARG A 250 22.31 -2.49 -4.90
C ARG A 250 21.39 -1.89 -3.84
N ILE A 251 21.85 -1.84 -2.59
CA ILE A 251 21.06 -1.24 -1.49
C ILE A 251 20.91 0.27 -1.70
N SER A 252 21.96 0.96 -2.17
CA SER A 252 21.90 2.39 -2.51
C SER A 252 20.83 2.68 -3.56
N ARG A 253 20.75 1.87 -4.62
CA ARG A 253 19.68 1.95 -5.64
C ARG A 253 18.30 1.74 -5.03
N SER A 254 18.11 0.71 -4.19
CA SER A 254 16.84 0.49 -3.49
C SER A 254 16.43 1.71 -2.64
N ILE A 255 17.38 2.37 -1.94
CA ILE A 255 17.09 3.60 -1.19
C ILE A 255 16.64 4.75 -2.11
N GLN A 256 17.26 4.89 -3.29
CA GLN A 256 16.88 5.88 -4.29
C GLN A 256 15.49 5.61 -4.86
N ASP A 257 15.18 4.36 -5.20
CA ASP A 257 13.87 3.92 -5.68
C ASP A 257 12.77 4.17 -4.64
N LEU A 258 13.07 3.96 -3.36
CA LEU A 258 12.13 4.26 -2.28
C LEU A 258 11.97 5.76 -2.02
N ALA A 259 12.98 6.55 -2.38
CA ALA A 259 12.89 8.01 -2.28
C ALA A 259 11.99 8.61 -3.37
N SER A 260 11.86 7.98 -4.54
CA SER A 260 10.84 8.39 -5.51
C SER A 260 9.43 8.07 -5.01
N VAL A 261 9.19 6.88 -4.47
CA VAL A 261 7.91 6.49 -3.82
C VAL A 261 7.46 7.54 -2.80
N VAL A 262 8.37 8.01 -1.94
CA VAL A 262 8.05 9.02 -0.92
C VAL A 262 7.77 10.39 -1.52
N ARG A 263 8.47 10.81 -2.58
CA ARG A 263 8.17 12.08 -3.27
C ARG A 263 6.79 12.03 -3.93
N ASP A 264 6.47 10.93 -4.58
CA ASP A 264 5.20 10.74 -5.31
C ASP A 264 4.00 10.67 -4.35
N LEU A 265 4.18 10.12 -3.15
CA LEU A 265 3.16 10.15 -2.10
C LEU A 265 3.14 11.46 -1.29
N ALA A 266 4.29 12.14 -1.17
CA ALA A 266 4.35 13.40 -0.44
C ALA A 266 3.52 14.49 -1.10
N THR A 267 3.45 14.56 -2.44
CA THR A 267 2.55 15.49 -3.14
C THR A 267 1.08 15.24 -2.75
N LEU A 268 0.68 13.97 -2.70
CA LEU A 268 -0.64 13.51 -2.27
C LEU A 268 -0.98 13.87 -0.82
N VAL A 269 0.03 13.95 0.05
CA VAL A 269 -0.12 14.28 1.49
C VAL A 269 0.05 15.79 1.75
N VAL A 270 0.79 16.52 0.91
CA VAL A 270 1.21 17.93 1.10
C VAL A 270 0.23 18.95 0.51
N GLU A 271 -0.61 18.63 -0.48
CA GLU A 271 -1.68 19.53 -1.01
C GLU A 271 -2.77 19.91 0.02
N GLN A 272 -2.49 19.55 1.25
CA GLN A 272 -3.44 19.25 2.25
C GLN A 272 -2.63 19.55 3.55
N GLY A 273 -2.63 20.82 3.98
CA GLY A 273 -2.08 21.34 5.26
C GLY A 273 -2.32 20.45 6.49
N THR A 274 -1.56 20.69 7.57
CA THR A 274 -1.32 19.79 8.72
C THR A 274 -2.38 18.69 8.96
N VAL A 275 -1.94 17.43 9.08
CA VAL A 275 -2.82 16.25 9.22
C VAL A 275 -3.88 16.41 10.32
N LEU A 276 -3.59 17.19 11.35
CA LEU A 276 -4.48 17.51 12.47
C LEU A 276 -5.68 18.38 12.08
N ASP A 277 -5.50 19.45 11.30
CA ASP A 277 -6.60 20.36 10.89
C ASP A 277 -7.74 19.63 10.19
N ARG A 278 -7.45 18.50 9.54
CA ARG A 278 -8.48 17.70 8.85
C ARG A 278 -9.24 16.73 9.71
N ILE A 279 -8.59 16.19 10.73
CA ILE A 279 -9.31 15.34 11.69
C ILE A 279 -10.28 16.24 12.45
N ASP A 280 -9.82 17.42 12.87
CA ASP A 280 -10.66 18.41 13.52
C ASP A 280 -11.79 18.90 12.60
N TYR A 281 -11.49 19.18 11.32
CA TYR A 281 -12.52 19.54 10.33
C TYR A 281 -13.56 18.43 10.14
N ASN A 282 -13.13 17.18 9.93
CA ASN A 282 -14.04 16.06 9.69
C ASN A 282 -14.90 15.76 10.94
N ILE A 283 -14.35 15.93 12.15
CA ILE A 283 -15.09 15.77 13.41
C ILE A 283 -16.10 16.91 13.58
N GLN A 284 -15.70 18.16 13.33
CA GLN A 284 -16.60 19.32 13.37
C GLN A 284 -17.73 19.18 12.34
N GLU A 285 -17.42 18.72 11.14
CA GLU A 285 -18.42 18.50 10.09
C GLU A 285 -19.39 17.39 10.49
N ALA A 286 -18.89 16.28 11.06
CA ALA A 286 -19.73 15.21 11.59
C ALA A 286 -20.65 15.70 12.72
N ASP A 287 -20.13 16.52 13.63
CA ASP A 287 -20.90 17.14 14.73
C ASP A 287 -22.06 17.97 14.18
N VAL A 288 -21.79 18.87 13.23
CA VAL A 288 -22.81 19.69 12.55
C VAL A 288 -23.86 18.82 11.83
N TYR A 289 -23.46 17.74 11.14
CA TYR A 289 -24.42 16.83 10.53
C TYR A 289 -25.29 16.11 11.56
N THR A 290 -24.73 15.70 12.69
CA THR A 290 -25.51 15.03 13.75
C THR A 290 -26.50 15.98 14.40
N GLU A 291 -26.13 17.23 14.62
CA GLU A 291 -27.02 18.25 15.17
C GLU A 291 -28.22 18.51 14.24
N ARG A 292 -27.96 18.67 12.94
CA ARG A 292 -29.01 18.79 11.91
C ARG A 292 -29.89 17.54 11.84
N ALA A 293 -29.30 16.34 11.93
CA ALA A 293 -30.05 15.09 11.93
C ALA A 293 -31.00 14.99 13.14
N VAL A 294 -30.56 15.43 14.32
CA VAL A 294 -31.40 15.53 15.53
C VAL A 294 -32.55 16.52 15.31
N GLU A 295 -32.29 17.65 14.67
CA GLU A 295 -33.32 18.64 14.35
C GLU A 295 -34.38 18.09 13.38
N HIS A 296 -33.95 17.42 12.30
CA HIS A 296 -34.84 16.73 11.37
C HIS A 296 -35.67 15.63 12.06
N LEU A 297 -35.08 14.86 12.97
CA LEU A 297 -35.81 13.86 13.76
C LEU A 297 -36.84 14.51 14.69
N ARG A 298 -36.51 15.66 15.31
CA ARG A 298 -37.46 16.43 16.13
C ARG A 298 -38.62 16.95 15.27
N GLN A 299 -38.34 17.45 14.07
CA GLN A 299 -39.36 17.94 13.15
C GLN A 299 -40.26 16.79 12.67
N ALA A 300 -39.67 15.65 12.27
CA ALA A 300 -40.41 14.45 11.89
C ALA A 300 -41.32 13.96 13.01
N ARG A 301 -40.84 13.95 14.27
CA ARG A 301 -41.65 13.60 15.44
C ARG A 301 -42.82 14.56 15.67
N ARG A 302 -42.63 15.87 15.47
CA ARG A 302 -43.72 16.87 15.56
C ARG A 302 -44.75 16.66 14.46
N SER A 303 -44.31 16.41 13.22
CA SER A 303 -45.21 16.10 12.11
C SER A 303 -45.97 14.79 12.33
N GLN A 304 -45.33 13.75 12.84
CA GLN A 304 -46.00 12.47 13.15
C GLN A 304 -47.10 12.63 14.21
N LYS A 305 -46.85 13.41 15.27
CA LYS A 305 -47.87 13.72 16.29
C LYS A 305 -49.07 14.46 15.72
N ARG A 306 -48.85 15.40 14.80
CA ARG A 306 -49.92 16.13 14.12
C ARG A 306 -50.71 15.25 13.14
N GLY A 307 -50.03 14.35 12.42
CA GLY A 307 -50.68 13.40 11.51
C GLY A 307 -51.70 12.50 12.20
N LEU A 308 -51.41 12.02 13.41
CA LEU A 308 -52.34 11.20 14.19
C LEU A 308 -53.66 11.92 14.49
N LEU A 309 -53.60 13.23 14.79
CA LEU A 309 -54.78 14.06 15.02
C LEU A 309 -55.60 14.23 13.73
N HIS A 310 -54.93 14.40 12.58
CA HIS A 310 -55.62 14.52 11.29
C HIS A 310 -56.39 13.24 10.89
N TYR A 311 -55.86 12.05 11.18
CA TYR A 311 -56.58 10.80 10.92
C TYR A 311 -57.87 10.67 11.77
N CYS A 312 -57.83 11.10 13.04
CA CYS A 312 -59.02 11.10 13.89
C CYS A 312 -60.11 12.04 13.37
N THR A 313 -59.74 13.26 12.98
CA THR A 313 -60.69 14.25 12.43
C THR A 313 -61.28 13.80 11.09
N LEU A 314 -60.48 13.18 10.22
CA LEU A 314 -60.96 12.61 8.95
C LEU A 314 -61.96 11.48 9.20
N CYS A 315 -61.68 10.58 10.15
CA CYS A 315 -62.57 9.48 10.51
C CYS A 315 -63.93 9.99 11.02
N LEU A 316 -63.91 11.01 11.90
CA LEU A 316 -65.13 11.66 12.40
C LEU A 316 -65.94 12.30 11.26
N ALA A 317 -65.28 13.01 10.34
CA ALA A 317 -65.95 13.66 9.20
C ALA A 317 -66.64 12.63 8.28
N VAL A 318 -65.98 11.52 7.97
CA VAL A 318 -66.55 10.43 7.16
C VAL A 318 -67.78 9.81 7.84
N ALA A 319 -67.72 9.57 9.15
CA ALA A 319 -68.85 9.05 9.92
C ALA A 319 -70.06 10.00 9.90
N CYS A 320 -69.84 11.32 10.03
CA CYS A 320 -70.90 12.32 9.94
C CYS A 320 -71.58 12.34 8.55
N VAL A 321 -70.79 12.25 7.48
CA VAL A 321 -71.33 12.23 6.09
C VAL A 321 -72.17 10.97 5.86
N LEU A 322 -71.71 9.80 6.32
CA LEU A 322 -72.47 8.55 6.25
C LEU A 322 -73.80 8.65 7.00
N MET A 323 -73.78 9.17 8.23
CA MET A 323 -75.00 9.39 9.02
C MET A 323 -76.00 10.32 8.32
N PHE A 324 -75.51 11.39 7.68
CA PHE A 324 -76.34 12.34 6.96
C PHE A 324 -77.00 11.72 5.72
N LEU A 325 -76.25 10.93 4.94
CA LEU A 325 -76.75 10.19 3.79
C LEU A 325 -77.85 9.19 4.20
N LEU A 326 -77.65 8.46 5.31
CA LEU A 326 -78.65 7.54 5.84
C LEU A 326 -79.94 8.25 6.27
N LEU A 327 -79.82 9.45 6.85
CA LEU A 327 -80.98 10.28 7.22
C LEU A 327 -81.75 10.75 5.99
N LEU A 328 -81.06 11.23 4.96
CA LEU A 328 -81.69 11.62 3.69
C LEU A 328 -82.40 10.45 3.02
N LEU A 329 -81.77 9.27 2.99
CA LEU A 329 -82.38 8.05 2.46
C LEU A 329 -83.60 7.58 3.25
N LYS A 330 -83.65 7.84 4.56
CA LYS A 330 -84.80 7.50 5.41
C LYS A 330 -85.94 8.52 5.29
N LEU A 331 -85.62 9.77 4.95
CA LEU A 331 -86.59 10.86 4.82
C LEU A 331 -87.26 10.88 3.43
N LEU A 332 -86.56 10.39 2.41
CA LEU A 332 -87.07 10.10 1.06
C LEU A 332 -87.95 8.85 1.04
#